data_AF-A0A524KDR1-F1
#
_entry.id   AF-A0A524KDR1-F1
#
_cell.length_a   1.000
_cell.length_b   1.000
_cell.length_c   1.000
_cell.angle_alpha   90.00
_cell.angle_beta   90.00
_cell.angle_gamma   90.00
#
_symmetry.space_group_name_H-M   'P 1'
#
loop_
_entity.id
_entity.type
_entity.pdbx_description
1 polymer ?
#
loop_
_entity_poly.entity_id
_entity_poly.type
_entity_poly.pdbx_seq_one_letter_code
_entity_poly.pdbx_strand_id
1 'polypeptide(L)' 'MKSATQLIEEIIRAKTALHLRLAADRNGGKLEVGGAGIDDLIVEVDAGLARYEWMLVLFKNESAAEAMMASADMNAEAE' A
#
# COMPACT_ATOMS: atom_id res chain seq x y z
N MET A 1 8.05 -23.02 -15.58
CA MET A 1 7.80 -21.64 -16.07
C MET A 1 6.73 -21.03 -15.18
N LYS A 2 6.90 -19.77 -14.77
CA LYS A 2 5.86 -19.05 -14.03
C LYS A 2 4.74 -18.67 -15.01
N SER A 3 3.49 -18.72 -14.55
CA SER A 3 2.35 -18.18 -15.31
C SER A 3 2.41 -16.65 -15.35
N ALA A 4 1.65 -16.03 -16.26
CA ALA A 4 1.53 -14.58 -16.30
C ALA A 4 1.01 -14.01 -14.96
N THR A 5 0.06 -14.70 -14.31
CA THR A 5 -0.47 -14.34 -13.00
C THR A 5 0.61 -14.36 -11.92
N GLN A 6 1.42 -15.42 -11.86
CA GLN A 6 2.54 -15.53 -10.92
C GLN A 6 3.59 -14.43 -11.14
N LEU A 7 3.82 -14.03 -12.41
CA LEU A 7 4.72 -12.94 -12.73
C LEU A 7 4.18 -11.59 -12.25
N ILE A 8 2.88 -11.34 -12.41
CA ILE A 8 2.21 -10.11 -11.96
C ILE A 8 2.24 -10.01 -10.44
N GLU A 9 1.95 -11.10 -9.73
CA GLU A 9 2.02 -11.15 -8.26
C GLU A 9 3.42 -10.78 -7.74
N GLU A 10 4.48 -11.29 -8.38
CA GLU A 10 5.85 -10.95 -8.03
C GLU A 10 6.19 -9.47 -8.27
N ILE A 11 5.74 -8.89 -9.38
CA ILE A 11 5.94 -7.47 -9.68
C ILE A 11 5.26 -6.59 -8.64
N ILE A 12 4.01 -6.92 -8.28
CA ILE A 12 3.25 -6.16 -7.27
C ILE A 12 3.96 -6.22 -5.92
N ARG A 13 4.38 -7.42 -5.49
CA ARG A 13 5.11 -7.64 -4.23
C ARG A 13 6.39 -6.83 -4.18
N ALA A 14 7.22 -6.92 -5.22
CA ALA A 14 8.48 -6.19 -5.30
C ALA A 14 8.26 -4.67 -5.22
N LYS A 15 7.25 -4.15 -5.93
CA LYS A 15 6.93 -2.72 -5.91
C LYS A 15 6.49 -2.26 -4.52
N THR A 16 5.67 -3.03 -3.81
CA THR A 16 5.25 -2.60 -2.47
C THR A 16 6.38 -2.70 -1.46
N ALA A 17 7.18 -3.76 -1.48
CA ALA A 17 8.36 -3.84 -0.61
C ALA A 17 9.26 -2.60 -0.79
N LEU A 18 9.47 -2.17 -2.05
CA LEU A 18 10.20 -0.94 -2.35
C LEU A 18 9.56 0.31 -1.73
N HIS A 19 8.24 0.47 -1.86
CA HIS A 19 7.55 1.62 -1.27
C HIS A 19 7.61 1.65 0.25
N LEU A 20 7.46 0.50 0.92
CA LEU A 20 7.59 0.40 2.37
C LEU A 20 9.00 0.74 2.83
N ARG A 21 10.04 0.21 2.15
CA ARG A 21 11.43 0.54 2.46
C ARG A 21 11.72 2.03 2.29
N LEU A 22 11.24 2.65 1.21
CA LEU A 22 11.38 4.09 1.00
C LEU A 22 10.66 4.92 2.08
N ALA A 23 9.48 4.47 2.52
CA ALA A 23 8.76 5.12 3.60
C ALA A 23 9.48 4.94 4.95
N ALA A 24 10.08 3.77 5.21
CA ALA A 24 10.88 3.51 6.40
C ALA A 24 12.12 4.42 6.43
N ASP A 25 12.86 4.51 5.33
CA ASP A 25 14.04 5.38 5.20
C ASP A 25 13.69 6.85 5.48
N ARG A 26 12.56 7.33 4.93
CA ARG A 26 12.11 8.72 5.11
C ARG A 26 11.67 9.05 6.54
N ASN A 27 11.22 8.05 7.29
CA ASN A 27 10.68 8.22 8.64
C ASN A 27 11.60 7.64 9.73
N GLY A 28 12.84 7.28 9.39
CA GLY A 28 13.80 6.68 10.32
C GLY A 28 13.30 5.38 10.97
N GLY A 29 12.54 4.58 10.22
CA GLY A 29 11.94 3.31 10.68
C GLY A 29 10.75 3.45 11.62
N LYS A 30 10.30 4.67 11.95
CA LYS A 30 9.22 4.91 12.93
C LYS A 30 7.88 5.21 12.27
N LEU A 31 7.47 4.40 11.31
CA LEU A 31 6.17 4.52 10.67
C LEU A 31 5.28 3.33 11.06
N GLU A 32 4.06 3.63 11.50
CA GLU A 32 3.00 2.63 11.66
C GLU A 32 1.95 2.83 10.55
N VAL A 33 1.49 1.72 9.97
CA VAL A 33 0.47 1.71 8.91
C VAL A 33 -0.58 0.66 9.29
N GLY A 34 -1.84 1.08 9.47
CA GLY A 34 -2.93 0.17 9.81
C GLY A 34 -2.74 -0.56 11.16
N GLY A 35 -1.98 0.02 12.09
CA GLY A 35 -1.68 -0.57 13.40
C GLY A 35 -0.52 -1.57 13.41
N ALA A 36 0.22 -1.72 12.30
CA ALA A 36 1.44 -2.52 12.22
C ALA A 36 2.67 -1.62 11.97
N GLY A 37 3.81 -2.00 12.54
CA GLY A 37 5.09 -1.34 12.28
C GLY A 37 5.55 -1.59 10.84
N ILE A 38 6.19 -0.60 10.23
CA ILE A 38 6.63 -0.70 8.83
C ILE A 38 7.60 -1.86 8.55
N ASP A 39 8.45 -2.20 9.52
CA ASP A 39 9.39 -3.31 9.40
C ASP A 39 8.66 -4.66 9.39
N ASP A 40 7.61 -4.82 10.21
CA ASP A 40 6.77 -6.01 10.22
C ASP A 40 6.07 -6.18 8.86
N LEU A 41 5.55 -5.08 8.31
CA LEU A 41 4.92 -5.08 6.99
C LEU A 41 5.89 -5.46 5.87
N ILE A 42 7.14 -5.02 5.92
CA ILE A 42 8.16 -5.42 4.94
C ILE A 42 8.41 -6.92 5.01
N VAL A 43 8.52 -7.48 6.22
CA VAL A 43 8.69 -8.93 6.42
C VAL A 43 7.50 -9.72 5.89
N GLU A 44 6.27 -9.26 6.14
CA GLU A 44 5.06 -9.92 5.63
C GLU A 44 4.99 -9.92 4.10
N VAL A 45 5.36 -8.80 3.48
CA VAL A 45 5.45 -8.65 2.02
C VAL A 45 6.49 -9.60 1.44
N ASP A 46 7.70 -9.62 2.01
CA ASP A 46 8.80 -10.47 1.55
C ASP A 46 8.45 -11.97 1.73
N ALA A 47 7.69 -12.31 2.77
CA ALA A 47 7.15 -13.65 3.01
C ALA A 47 5.97 -14.03 2.08
N GLY A 48 5.38 -13.06 1.37
CA GLY A 48 4.25 -13.29 0.46
C GLY A 48 2.95 -13.65 1.17
N LEU A 49 2.71 -13.14 2.38
CA LEU A 49 1.53 -13.47 3.18
C LEU A 49 0.25 -12.78 2.67
N ALA A 50 -0.88 -13.50 2.67
CA ALA A 50 -2.17 -13.05 2.11
C ALA A 50 -2.77 -11.79 2.77
N ARG A 51 -2.34 -11.46 4.00
CA ARG A 51 -2.78 -10.26 4.72
C ARG A 51 -2.33 -8.97 4.02
N TYR A 52 -1.20 -9.03 3.32
CA TYR A 52 -0.67 -7.93 2.53
C TYR A 52 -1.50 -7.62 1.27
N GLU A 53 -2.04 -8.63 0.59
CA GLU A 53 -2.95 -8.41 -0.54
C GLU A 53 -4.24 -7.70 -0.10
N TRP A 54 -4.74 -8.07 1.09
CA TRP A 54 -5.86 -7.39 1.75
C TRP A 54 -5.52 -5.93 2.10
N MET A 55 -4.34 -5.67 2.65
CA MET A 55 -3.88 -4.30 2.95
C MET A 55 -3.71 -3.44 1.70
N LEU A 56 -3.24 -4.01 0.58
CA LEU A 56 -3.13 -3.28 -0.69
C LEU A 56 -4.50 -2.87 -1.25
N VAL A 57 -5.50 -3.74 -1.12
CA VAL A 57 -6.87 -3.43 -1.49
C VAL A 57 -7.44 -2.35 -0.58
N LEU A 58 -7.24 -2.46 0.73
CA LEU A 58 -7.68 -1.45 1.72
C LEU A 58 -7.03 -0.09 1.45
N PHE A 59 -5.70 -0.01 1.34
CA PHE A 59 -4.98 1.23 1.09
C PHE A 59 -5.40 1.92 -0.21
N LYS A 60 -5.61 1.15 -1.30
CA LYS A 60 -6.11 1.69 -2.56
C LYS A 60 -7.53 2.22 -2.43
N ASN A 61 -8.39 1.52 -1.70
CA ASN A 61 -9.77 1.93 -1.47
C ASN A 61 -9.84 3.19 -0.58
N GLU A 62 -9.02 3.28 0.47
CA GLU A 62 -8.92 4.46 1.34
C GLU A 62 -8.38 5.67 0.57
N SER A 63 -7.28 5.50 -0.19
CA SER A 63 -6.73 6.58 -1.02
C SER A 63 -7.73 7.05 -2.09
N ALA A 64 -8.50 6.13 -2.69
CA ALA A 64 -9.54 6.47 -3.65
C ALA A 64 -10.71 7.21 -2.97
N ALA A 65 -11.11 6.78 -1.77
CA ALA A 65 -12.15 7.45 -0.98
C ALA A 65 -11.72 8.87 -0.58
N GLU A 66 -10.49 9.06 -0.11
CA GLU A 66 -9.96 10.38 0.22
C GLU A 66 -9.90 11.31 -1.01
N ALA A 67 -9.46 10.80 -2.17
CA ALA A 67 -9.46 11.56 -3.42
C ALA A 67 -10.87 11.94 -3.88
N MET A 68 -11.85 11.05 -3.70
CA MET A 68 -13.25 11.34 -3.98
C MET A 68 -13.81 12.41 -3.02
N MET A 69 -13.53 12.32 -1.72
CA MET A 69 -13.95 13.33 -0.74
C MET A 69 -13.35 14.71 -1.04
N ALA A 70 -12.04 14.77 -1.32
CA ALA A 70 -11.37 16.00 -1.70
C ALA A 70 -11.95 16.61 -3.00
N SER A 71 -12.38 15.77 -3.95
CA SER A 71 -13.05 16.24 -5.17
C SER A 71 -14.49 16.70 -4.96
N ALA A 72 -15.19 16.13 -3.97
CA ALA A 72 -16.56 16.52 -3.63
C ALA A 72 -16.60 17.88 -2.92
N ASP A 73 -15.65 18.15 -2.03
CA ASP A 73 -15.55 19.44 -1.31
C ASP A 73 -15.22 20.59 -2.26
N MET A 74 -14.34 20.36 -3.26
CA MET A 74 -14.05 21.37 -4.31
C MET A 74 -15.25 21.70 -5.21
N ASN A 75 -16.18 20.75 -5.39
CA ASN A 75 -17.35 20.95 -6.26
C ASN A 75 -18.50 21.64 -5.51
N ALA A 76 -18.52 21.58 -4.17
CA ALA A 76 -19.50 22.26 -3.32
C ALA A 76 -19.18 23.76 -3.08
N GLU A 77 -17.91 24.16 -3.19
CA GLU A 77 -17.49 25.59 -3.13
C GLU A 77 -17.62 26.32 -4.48
N ALA A 78 -17.92 25.60 -5.56
CA ALA A 78 -18.04 26.14 -6.91
C ALA A 78 -19.49 26.39 -7.39
N GLU A 79 -20.50 26.03 -6.58
CA GLU A 79 -21.92 26.39 -6.75
C GLU A 79 -22.31 27.59 -5.88
#